data_AF-A0A954YEH6-F1
#
_entry.id   AF-A0A954YEH6-F1
#
_cell.length_a   1.000
_cell.length_b   1.000
_cell.length_c   1.000
_cell.angle_alpha   90.00
_cell.angle_beta   90.00
_cell.angle_gamma   90.00
#
_symmetry.space_group_name_H-M   'P 1'
#
loop_
_entity.id
_entity.type
_entity.pdbx_description
1 polymer ?
#
loop_
_entity_poly.entity_id
_entity_poly.type
_entity_poly.pdbx_seq_one_letter_code
_entity_poly.pdbx_strand_id
1 'polypeptide(L)'
;SLPRFTTRPPEQYLTPEARVELLRDAGTSHLSVVDRWGNAVACTETINTEFGCLLAVPEYGFLLNDQMDDFTTRLGEPNAYGLRQSARNLPEPGKRPLSSMTPTIVLDTQGRVRIVAGASGGPRIITGTTLAMLRAMDGASAREAVASPRYHHQWVPNRLDVEPAMMHAPMGGTGATFAQVMRNMGHEVNERENLCVVQLIRRDER
;
A
#
# COMPACT_ATOMS: atom_id res chain seq x y z
N SER A 1 2.55 -38.19 -12.81
CA SER A 1 2.11 -37.18 -13.79
C SER A 1 1.35 -36.11 -13.04
N LEU A 2 1.85 -34.87 -13.05
CA LEU A 2 1.13 -33.75 -12.40
C LEU A 2 -0.12 -33.42 -13.21
N PRO A 3 -1.29 -33.21 -12.59
CA PRO A 3 -2.48 -32.80 -13.33
C PRO A 3 -2.24 -31.42 -13.94
N ARG A 4 -2.33 -31.36 -15.27
CA ARG A 4 -2.44 -30.12 -16.04
C ARG A 4 -3.76 -29.43 -15.68
N PHE A 5 -3.82 -28.12 -15.91
CA PHE A 5 -4.92 -27.17 -15.71
C PHE A 5 -4.91 -26.44 -14.35
N THR A 6 -4.24 -25.27 -14.33
CA THR A 6 -4.25 -24.31 -13.22
C THR A 6 -5.27 -23.19 -13.39
N THR A 7 -6.08 -23.21 -14.46
CA THR A 7 -7.13 -22.23 -14.72
C THR A 7 -8.45 -22.94 -14.96
N ARG A 8 -9.50 -22.47 -14.26
CA ARG A 8 -10.87 -22.97 -14.38
C ARG A 8 -11.70 -22.03 -15.27
N PRO A 9 -12.86 -22.48 -15.76
CA PRO A 9 -13.78 -21.63 -16.52
C PRO A 9 -14.23 -20.41 -15.68
N PRO A 10 -14.45 -19.22 -16.29
CA PRO A 10 -14.81 -17.99 -15.58
C PRO A 10 -15.99 -18.16 -14.60
N GLU A 11 -16.95 -19.01 -14.94
CA GLU A 11 -18.17 -19.27 -14.17
C GLU A 11 -17.88 -19.84 -12.77
N GLN A 12 -16.72 -20.48 -12.58
CA GLN A 12 -16.30 -20.99 -11.26
C GLN A 12 -15.76 -19.91 -10.32
N TYR A 13 -15.34 -18.75 -10.84
CA TYR A 13 -14.90 -17.61 -10.03
C TYR A 13 -16.02 -16.61 -9.76
N LEU A 14 -17.16 -16.77 -10.45
CA LEU A 14 -18.29 -15.84 -10.44
C LEU A 14 -19.45 -16.34 -9.58
N THR A 15 -19.21 -17.21 -8.59
CA THR A 15 -20.31 -17.64 -7.73
C THR A 15 -20.89 -16.43 -6.97
N PRO A 16 -22.21 -16.37 -6.73
CA PRO A 16 -22.83 -15.27 -5.99
C PRO A 16 -22.22 -15.08 -4.58
N GLU A 17 -21.67 -16.15 -3.99
CA GLU A 17 -20.97 -16.10 -2.70
C GLU A 17 -19.51 -15.62 -2.81
N ALA A 18 -18.90 -15.66 -4.00
CA ALA A 18 -17.54 -15.18 -4.29
C ALA A 18 -17.55 -13.72 -4.77
N ARG A 19 -18.50 -12.90 -4.27
CA ARG A 19 -18.37 -11.44 -4.31
C ARG A 19 -17.18 -11.04 -3.45
N VAL A 20 -15.98 -11.14 -4.03
CA VAL A 20 -14.86 -10.33 -3.59
C VAL A 20 -15.30 -8.90 -3.88
N GLU A 21 -15.61 -8.13 -2.85
CA GLU A 21 -15.59 -6.68 -2.99
C GLU A 21 -14.20 -6.35 -3.52
N LEU A 22 -14.14 -5.98 -4.80
CA LEU A 22 -12.94 -5.40 -5.36
C LEU A 22 -12.74 -4.12 -4.57
N LEU A 23 -11.79 -4.17 -3.63
CA LEU A 23 -11.26 -2.97 -3.03
C LEU A 23 -10.92 -2.05 -4.20
N ARG A 24 -11.35 -0.79 -4.14
CA ARG A 24 -10.88 0.23 -5.08
C ARG A 24 -9.38 0.37 -4.86
N ASP A 25 -8.61 -0.43 -5.57
CA ASP A 25 -7.16 -0.38 -5.61
C ASP A 25 -6.74 0.39 -6.86
N ALA A 26 -5.70 1.19 -6.71
CA ALA A 26 -5.03 1.74 -7.88
C ALA A 26 -4.26 0.60 -8.57
N GLY A 27 -3.76 0.77 -9.79
CA GLY A 27 -3.07 -0.29 -10.55
C GLY A 27 -1.75 -0.82 -9.96
N THR A 28 -1.53 -0.65 -8.66
CA THR A 28 -0.40 -1.13 -7.87
C THR A 28 -0.81 -2.34 -7.04
N SER A 29 0.03 -3.37 -6.95
CA SER A 29 -0.14 -4.51 -6.06
C SER A 29 1.16 -4.84 -5.33
N HIS A 30 1.04 -5.47 -4.16
CA HIS A 30 2.19 -5.97 -3.42
C HIS A 30 2.02 -7.45 -3.11
N LEU A 31 3.11 -8.21 -3.20
CA LEU A 31 3.18 -9.59 -2.76
C LEU A 31 4.41 -9.82 -1.87
N SER A 32 4.23 -10.71 -0.90
CA SER A 32 5.27 -11.16 0.03
C SER A 32 5.37 -12.69 -0.08
N VAL A 33 6.60 -13.20 -0.21
CA VAL A 33 6.87 -14.64 -0.30
C VAL A 33 7.98 -14.98 0.68
N VAL A 34 7.80 -16.08 1.41
CA VAL A 34 8.84 -16.75 2.20
C VAL A 34 8.78 -18.23 1.88
N ASP A 35 9.91 -18.83 1.53
CA ASP A 35 9.99 -20.26 1.27
C ASP A 35 10.48 -21.07 2.49
N ARG A 36 10.48 -22.40 2.35
CA ARG A 36 10.91 -23.34 3.39
C ARG A 36 12.40 -23.27 3.73
N TRP A 37 13.22 -22.69 2.86
CA TRP A 37 14.66 -22.54 3.06
C TRP A 37 15.00 -21.20 3.73
N GLY A 38 14.00 -20.34 3.93
CA GLY A 38 14.16 -19.03 4.56
C GLY A 38 14.47 -17.90 3.58
N ASN A 39 14.40 -18.15 2.27
CA ASN A 39 14.47 -17.07 1.28
C ASN A 39 13.20 -16.22 1.36
N ALA A 40 13.34 -14.92 1.10
CA ALA A 40 12.23 -13.98 1.14
C ALA A 40 12.24 -13.03 -0.06
N VAL A 41 11.04 -12.71 -0.55
CA VAL A 41 10.81 -11.73 -1.61
C VAL A 41 9.70 -10.78 -1.15
N ALA A 42 9.99 -9.48 -1.16
CA ALA A 42 9.01 -8.41 -1.08
C ALA A 42 8.96 -7.74 -2.46
N CYS A 43 7.80 -7.75 -3.12
CA CYS A 43 7.68 -7.22 -4.46
C CYS A 43 6.43 -6.35 -4.59
N THR A 44 6.62 -5.07 -4.90
CA THR A 44 5.53 -4.17 -5.27
C THR A 44 5.67 -3.88 -6.77
N GLU A 45 4.59 -4.13 -7.51
CA GLU A 45 4.53 -3.93 -8.96
C GLU A 45 3.31 -3.08 -9.31
N THR A 46 3.35 -2.40 -10.45
CA THR A 46 2.31 -1.45 -10.80
C THR A 46 2.26 -1.12 -12.29
N ILE A 47 1.07 -0.74 -12.75
CA ILE A 47 0.86 0.06 -13.98
C ILE A 47 0.46 1.51 -13.65
N ASN A 48 0.69 1.92 -12.40
CA ASN A 48 0.38 3.20 -11.75
C ASN A 48 -1.10 3.39 -11.38
N THR A 49 -1.90 4.13 -12.15
CA THR A 49 -3.33 4.27 -11.84
C THR A 49 -4.12 3.02 -12.22
N GLU A 50 -5.40 2.96 -11.85
CA GLU A 50 -6.27 1.82 -12.20
C GLU A 50 -6.31 1.64 -13.73
N PHE A 51 -5.93 0.46 -14.22
CA PHE A 51 -5.76 0.16 -15.65
C PHE A 51 -4.71 1.03 -16.40
N GLY A 52 -3.81 1.69 -15.67
CA GLY A 52 -2.69 2.47 -16.21
C GLY A 52 -3.16 3.60 -17.13
N CYS A 53 -2.56 3.75 -18.32
CA CYS A 53 -2.97 4.81 -19.25
C CYS A 53 -4.25 4.47 -20.04
N LEU A 54 -4.97 3.40 -19.69
CA LEU A 54 -6.17 2.91 -20.38
C LEU A 54 -5.94 2.50 -21.84
N LEU A 55 -4.67 2.32 -22.24
CA LEU A 55 -4.29 1.83 -23.56
C LEU A 55 -3.84 0.37 -23.47
N ALA A 56 -4.56 -0.49 -24.18
CA ALA A 56 -4.15 -1.87 -24.42
C ALA A 56 -3.20 -1.95 -25.62
N VAL A 57 -2.36 -2.97 -25.63
CA VAL A 57 -1.64 -3.43 -26.83
C VAL A 57 -2.35 -4.68 -27.33
N PRO A 58 -3.30 -4.58 -28.28
CA PRO A 58 -4.22 -5.67 -28.62
C PRO A 58 -3.52 -6.94 -29.06
N GLU A 59 -2.38 -6.80 -29.75
CA GLU A 59 -1.59 -7.91 -30.26
C GLU A 59 -1.01 -8.78 -29.14
N TYR A 60 -0.77 -8.21 -27.96
CA TYR A 60 -0.11 -8.89 -26.84
C TYR A 60 -0.98 -9.03 -25.59
N GLY A 61 -2.13 -8.36 -25.53
CA GLY A 61 -3.13 -8.53 -24.47
C GLY A 61 -2.75 -7.93 -23.11
N PHE A 62 -1.88 -6.92 -23.06
CA PHE A 62 -1.55 -6.19 -21.84
C PHE A 62 -1.87 -4.69 -21.94
N LEU A 63 -2.02 -4.06 -20.78
CA LEU A 63 -2.22 -2.61 -20.65
C LEU A 63 -0.89 -1.90 -20.43
N LEU A 64 -0.77 -0.69 -20.98
CA LEU A 64 0.37 0.18 -20.76
C LEU A 64 0.20 0.97 -19.45
N ASN A 65 1.31 1.18 -18.75
CA ASN A 65 1.32 2.02 -17.56
C ASN A 65 1.16 3.51 -17.92
N ASP A 66 0.77 4.31 -16.93
CA ASP A 66 0.86 5.77 -16.94
C ASP A 66 1.93 6.29 -15.96
N GLN A 67 3.03 5.55 -15.76
CA GLN A 67 4.06 5.84 -14.75
C GLN A 67 4.76 7.20 -14.96
N MET A 68 4.62 7.82 -16.14
CA MET A 68 5.12 9.17 -16.38
C MET A 68 4.46 10.22 -15.46
N ASP A 69 3.27 9.97 -14.90
CA ASP A 69 2.62 10.85 -13.91
C ASP A 69 3.36 10.92 -12.56
N ASP A 70 4.24 9.94 -12.28
CA ASP A 70 5.09 10.00 -11.09
C ASP A 70 6.23 11.00 -11.22
N PHE A 71 6.56 11.49 -12.42
CA PHE A 71 7.45 12.64 -12.57
C PHE A 71 6.76 13.94 -12.18
N THR A 72 7.55 14.96 -11.88
CA THR A 72 7.10 16.34 -11.85
C THR A 72 6.80 16.80 -13.28
N THR A 73 5.58 16.58 -13.76
CA THR A 73 5.15 17.03 -15.10
C THR A 73 4.91 18.53 -15.15
N ARG A 74 4.41 19.12 -14.05
CA ARG A 74 4.18 20.56 -13.88
C ARG A 74 4.72 21.01 -12.52
N LEU A 75 5.73 21.88 -12.54
CA LEU A 75 6.35 22.37 -11.32
C LEU A 75 5.32 23.06 -10.42
N GLY A 76 5.33 22.65 -9.15
CA GLY A 76 4.44 23.20 -8.15
C GLY A 76 3.03 22.60 -8.17
N GLU A 77 2.60 21.86 -9.19
CA GLU A 77 1.27 21.24 -9.24
C GLU A 77 1.27 19.80 -8.69
N PRO A 78 0.13 19.30 -8.18
CA PRO A 78 0.02 17.93 -7.73
C PRO A 78 -0.14 16.96 -8.91
N ASN A 79 0.42 15.75 -8.79
CA ASN A 79 0.11 14.63 -9.68
C ASN A 79 -1.23 13.96 -9.32
N ALA A 80 -1.58 12.83 -9.96
CA ALA A 80 -2.84 12.12 -9.72
C ALA A 80 -3.07 11.72 -8.25
N TYR A 81 -2.01 11.65 -7.45
CA TYR A 81 -2.07 11.31 -6.03
C TYR A 81 -2.03 12.52 -5.08
N GLY A 82 -2.01 13.74 -5.61
CA GLY A 82 -1.89 14.94 -4.78
C GLY A 82 -0.45 15.31 -4.40
N LEU A 83 0.57 14.58 -4.89
CA LEU A 83 1.96 14.86 -4.57
C LEU A 83 2.47 16.06 -5.36
N ARG A 84 2.94 17.09 -4.64
CA ARG A 84 3.72 18.19 -5.21
C ARG A 84 5.21 17.87 -5.07
N GLN A 85 5.89 17.73 -6.19
CA GLN A 85 7.26 17.22 -6.24
C GLN A 85 8.26 18.29 -6.70
N SER A 86 9.54 18.07 -6.38
CA SER A 86 10.61 19.01 -6.70
C SER A 86 11.10 18.89 -8.15
N ALA A 87 11.86 19.88 -8.60
CA ALA A 87 12.52 19.85 -9.92
C ALA A 87 13.51 18.69 -10.09
N ARG A 88 13.98 18.04 -9.01
CA ARG A 88 14.84 16.86 -9.10
C ARG A 88 14.15 15.68 -9.76
N ASN A 89 12.81 15.64 -9.72
CA ASN A 89 12.01 14.60 -10.37
C ASN A 89 11.40 15.10 -11.69
N LEU A 90 12.04 16.03 -12.40
CA LEU A 90 11.67 16.34 -13.79
C LEU A 90 12.00 15.14 -14.71
N PRO A 91 11.23 14.94 -15.79
CA PRO A 91 11.47 13.86 -16.75
C PRO A 91 12.73 14.11 -17.56
N GLU A 92 13.54 13.07 -17.75
CA GLU A 92 14.75 13.07 -18.56
C GLU A 92 14.88 11.71 -19.28
N PRO A 93 15.48 11.64 -20.49
CA PRO A 93 15.67 10.37 -21.18
C PRO A 93 16.42 9.34 -20.33
N GLY A 94 15.86 8.14 -20.21
CA GLY A 94 16.45 7.04 -19.43
C GLY A 94 16.31 7.17 -17.91
N LYS A 95 15.79 8.29 -17.39
CA LYS A 95 15.54 8.49 -15.96
C LYS A 95 14.32 7.69 -15.52
N ARG A 96 14.36 7.21 -14.27
CA ARG A 96 13.23 6.54 -13.63
C ARG A 96 12.45 7.53 -12.77
N PRO A 97 11.12 7.55 -12.85
CA PRO A 97 10.32 8.41 -11.97
C PRO A 97 10.46 7.97 -10.51
N LEU A 98 10.39 8.93 -9.60
CA LEU A 98 10.34 8.66 -8.16
C LEU A 98 9.12 7.79 -7.83
N SER A 99 9.29 6.81 -6.94
CA SER A 99 8.20 5.95 -6.48
C SER A 99 8.04 6.01 -4.97
N SER A 100 6.79 5.83 -4.51
CA SER A 100 6.46 5.63 -3.09
C SER A 100 6.43 4.14 -2.69
N MET A 101 6.69 3.22 -3.64
CA MET A 101 6.73 1.78 -3.34
C MET A 101 7.76 1.45 -2.26
N THR A 102 7.33 0.71 -1.24
CA THR A 102 8.14 0.39 -0.05
C THR A 102 8.17 -1.12 0.24
N PRO A 103 8.60 -1.99 -0.70
CA PRO A 103 8.80 -3.40 -0.42
C PRO A 103 9.93 -3.56 0.60
N THR A 104 9.64 -4.21 1.74
CA THR A 104 10.53 -4.22 2.91
C THR A 104 10.69 -5.61 3.49
N ILE A 105 11.93 -5.98 3.83
CA ILE A 105 12.27 -7.20 4.56
C ILE A 105 13.00 -6.79 5.85
N VAL A 106 12.51 -7.28 6.98
CA VAL A 106 13.10 -7.08 8.31
C VAL A 106 13.80 -8.35 8.73
N LEU A 107 15.06 -8.22 9.15
CA LEU A 107 15.86 -9.30 9.70
C LEU A 107 15.93 -9.17 11.22
N ASP A 108 16.02 -10.31 11.93
CA ASP A 108 16.39 -10.32 13.34
C ASP A 108 17.89 -10.06 13.54
N THR A 109 18.32 -10.02 14.80
CA THR A 109 19.73 -9.79 15.17
C THR A 109 20.67 -10.92 14.72
N GLN A 110 20.12 -12.08 14.33
CA GLN A 110 20.87 -13.22 13.79
C GLN A 110 20.84 -13.25 12.25
N GLY A 111 20.25 -12.24 11.60
CA GLY A 111 20.14 -12.15 10.14
C GLY A 111 19.03 -13.00 9.54
N ARG A 112 18.11 -13.56 10.35
CA ARG A 112 16.98 -14.38 9.86
C ARG A 112 15.80 -13.47 9.51
N VAL A 113 15.12 -13.77 8.41
CA VAL A 113 13.90 -13.05 8.00
C VAL A 113 12.83 -13.12 9.11
N ARG A 114 12.36 -11.97 9.58
CA ARG A 114 11.32 -11.84 10.62
C ARG A 114 10.01 -11.31 10.07
N ILE A 115 10.07 -10.28 9.22
CA ILE A 115 8.90 -9.65 8.59
C ILE A 115 9.20 -9.42 7.10
N VAL A 116 8.22 -9.66 6.25
CA VAL A 116 8.21 -9.28 4.83
C VAL A 116 6.93 -8.50 4.60
N ALA A 117 7.01 -7.27 4.09
CA ALA A 117 5.86 -6.40 3.98
C ALA A 117 5.97 -5.39 2.84
N GLY A 118 4.82 -4.85 2.46
CA GLY A 118 4.67 -3.77 1.50
C GLY A 118 3.20 -3.53 1.22
N ALA A 119 2.89 -2.54 0.39
CA ALA A 119 1.52 -2.13 0.15
C ALA A 119 1.28 -1.56 -1.25
N SER A 120 0.00 -1.42 -1.60
CA SER A 120 -0.52 -0.55 -2.66
C SER A 120 -1.20 0.70 -2.07
N GLY A 121 -1.42 1.73 -2.89
CA GLY A 121 -2.07 2.98 -2.47
C GLY A 121 -1.27 4.26 -2.70
N GLY A 122 -0.35 4.32 -3.66
CA GLY A 122 0.40 5.55 -3.99
C GLY A 122 1.22 6.10 -2.81
N PRO A 123 1.14 7.39 -2.45
CA PRO A 123 1.95 7.99 -1.38
C PRO A 123 1.73 7.34 0.00
N ARG A 124 0.53 6.79 0.21
CA ARG A 124 0.12 6.12 1.44
C ARG A 124 0.82 4.78 1.63
N ILE A 125 1.49 4.23 0.61
CA ILE A 125 2.28 3.00 0.71
C ILE A 125 3.35 3.13 1.81
N ILE A 126 4.03 4.28 1.88
CA ILE A 126 5.10 4.53 2.85
C ILE A 126 4.57 4.42 4.28
N THR A 127 3.53 5.20 4.60
CA THR A 127 2.94 5.22 5.96
C THR A 127 2.25 3.90 6.28
N GLY A 128 1.54 3.31 5.32
CA GLY A 128 0.81 2.06 5.50
C GLY A 128 1.73 0.89 5.84
N THR A 129 2.79 0.72 5.04
CA THR A 129 3.80 -0.31 5.28
C THR A 129 4.50 -0.08 6.61
N THR A 130 4.88 1.16 6.91
CA THR A 130 5.55 1.51 8.17
C THR A 130 4.69 1.20 9.38
N LEU A 131 3.43 1.63 9.41
CA LEU A 131 2.52 1.39 10.54
C LEU A 131 2.29 -0.11 10.75
N ALA A 132 2.05 -0.88 9.69
CA ALA A 132 1.85 -2.32 9.81
C ALA A 132 3.11 -3.03 10.33
N MET A 133 4.29 -2.66 9.85
CA MET A 133 5.55 -3.22 10.33
C MET A 133 5.80 -2.92 11.81
N LEU A 134 5.57 -1.67 12.24
CA LEU A 134 5.73 -1.29 13.65
C LEU A 134 4.81 -2.11 14.55
N ARG A 135 3.53 -2.30 14.17
CA ARG A 135 2.60 -3.15 14.93
C ARG A 135 3.11 -4.59 15.05
N ALA A 136 3.60 -5.16 13.96
CA ALA A 136 4.13 -6.52 13.95
C ALA A 136 5.42 -6.67 14.79
N MET A 137 6.27 -5.65 14.81
CA MET A 137 7.45 -5.56 15.66
C MET A 137 7.07 -5.43 17.15
N ASP A 138 6.02 -4.68 17.46
CA ASP A 138 5.46 -4.52 18.81
C ASP A 138 4.70 -5.76 19.32
N GLY A 139 4.74 -6.87 18.57
CA GLY A 139 4.23 -8.16 19.03
C GLY A 139 2.91 -8.60 18.39
N ALA A 140 2.24 -7.73 17.63
CA ALA A 140 1.00 -8.09 16.96
C ALA A 140 1.22 -9.23 15.94
N SER A 141 0.23 -10.11 15.81
CA SER A 141 0.19 -11.08 14.72
C SER A 141 0.10 -10.37 13.37
N ALA A 142 0.44 -11.07 12.28
CA ALA A 142 0.33 -10.49 10.94
C ALA A 142 -1.09 -9.99 10.63
N ARG A 143 -2.11 -10.75 11.09
CA ARG A 143 -3.53 -10.38 10.92
C ARG A 143 -3.86 -9.10 11.67
N GLU A 144 -3.46 -8.99 12.94
CA GLU A 144 -3.72 -7.79 13.75
C GLU A 144 -2.97 -6.57 13.20
N ALA A 145 -1.72 -6.75 12.78
CA ALA A 145 -0.92 -5.68 12.19
C ALA A 145 -1.54 -5.12 10.90
N VAL A 146 -1.98 -6.01 9.99
CA VAL A 146 -2.64 -5.61 8.73
C VAL A 146 -4.02 -4.99 8.99
N ALA A 147 -4.80 -5.55 9.91
CA ALA A 147 -6.16 -5.07 10.22
C ALA A 147 -6.19 -3.83 11.13
N SER A 148 -5.06 -3.42 11.69
CA SER A 148 -4.97 -2.23 12.53
C SER A 148 -5.33 -0.98 11.72
N PRO A 149 -6.19 -0.09 12.24
CA PRO A 149 -6.61 1.10 11.51
C PRO A 149 -5.47 2.11 11.43
N ARG A 150 -5.48 2.91 10.36
CA ARG A 150 -4.34 3.73 9.94
C ARG A 150 -4.67 5.21 9.83
N TYR A 151 -3.61 6.00 9.77
CA TYR A 151 -3.64 7.42 9.45
C TYR A 151 -2.51 7.77 8.48
N HIS A 152 -2.64 8.89 7.79
CA HIS A 152 -1.68 9.34 6.79
C HIS A 152 -1.61 10.87 6.73
N HIS A 153 -0.39 11.39 6.63
CA HIS A 153 -0.11 12.79 6.34
C HIS A 153 1.05 12.86 5.36
N GLN A 154 0.88 13.54 4.23
CA GLN A 154 1.89 13.68 3.17
C GLN A 154 2.39 15.12 3.02
N TRP A 155 2.27 15.92 4.08
CA TRP A 155 2.60 17.35 4.15
C TRP A 155 1.68 18.25 3.32
N VAL A 156 1.52 17.97 2.02
CA VAL A 156 0.57 18.65 1.14
C VAL A 156 -0.40 17.63 0.53
N PRO A 157 -1.73 17.79 0.67
CA PRO A 157 -2.41 18.82 1.45
C PRO A 157 -2.11 18.69 2.96
N ASN A 158 -2.19 19.81 3.69
CA ASN A 158 -1.90 19.86 5.13
C ASN A 158 -3.10 19.37 5.95
N ARG A 159 -3.39 18.07 5.83
CA ARG A 159 -4.45 17.39 6.58
C ARG A 159 -4.03 15.98 6.95
N LEU A 160 -4.58 15.48 8.05
CA LEU A 160 -4.42 14.12 8.52
C LEU A 160 -5.61 13.29 8.03
N ASP A 161 -5.38 12.41 7.06
CA ASP A 161 -6.38 11.43 6.63
C ASP A 161 -6.37 10.25 7.62
N VAL A 162 -7.53 9.87 8.15
CA VAL A 162 -7.68 8.84 9.19
C VAL A 162 -8.78 7.85 8.80
N GLU A 163 -8.53 6.56 8.97
CA GLU A 163 -9.54 5.53 8.76
C GLU A 163 -10.65 5.59 9.84
N PRO A 164 -11.92 5.29 9.49
CA PRO A 164 -13.06 5.48 10.40
C PRO A 164 -12.89 4.81 11.77
N ALA A 165 -12.36 3.57 11.78
CA ALA A 165 -12.13 2.82 13.01
C ALA A 165 -11.11 3.49 13.96
N MET A 166 -10.14 4.24 13.42
CA MET A 166 -9.20 4.99 14.25
C MET A 166 -9.76 6.35 14.65
N MET A 167 -10.51 7.01 13.76
CA MET A 167 -11.11 8.32 14.03
C MET A 167 -11.92 8.35 15.34
N HIS A 168 -12.68 7.29 15.59
CA HIS A 168 -13.55 7.16 16.77
C HIS A 168 -12.92 6.37 17.93
N ALA A 169 -11.69 5.88 17.78
CA ALA A 169 -11.03 5.13 18.84
C ALA A 169 -10.75 6.04 20.06
N PRO A 170 -11.04 5.59 21.30
CA PRO A 170 -10.67 6.32 22.50
C PRO A 170 -9.15 6.48 22.60
N MET A 171 -8.67 7.65 23.02
CA MET A 171 -7.24 7.92 23.18
C MET A 171 -6.91 8.54 24.54
N GLY A 172 -5.80 8.12 25.14
CA GLY A 172 -5.22 8.76 26.33
C GLY A 172 -6.00 8.58 27.63
N GLY A 173 -6.99 7.67 27.69
CA GLY A 173 -7.78 7.43 28.91
C GLY A 173 -8.68 8.59 29.35
N THR A 174 -8.78 9.65 28.55
CA THR A 174 -9.53 10.89 28.85
C THR A 174 -10.98 10.86 28.38
N GLY A 175 -11.42 9.76 27.75
CA GLY A 175 -12.71 9.66 27.08
C GLY A 175 -12.79 10.39 25.73
N ALA A 176 -11.75 11.13 25.34
CA ALA A 176 -11.67 11.77 24.03
C ALA A 176 -11.33 10.74 22.94
N THR A 177 -11.88 10.95 21.75
CA THR A 177 -11.55 10.19 20.53
C THR A 177 -10.23 10.66 19.94
N PHE A 178 -9.57 9.80 19.15
CA PHE A 178 -8.36 10.13 18.42
C PHE A 178 -8.49 11.44 17.63
N ALA A 179 -9.58 11.60 16.87
CA ALA A 179 -9.79 12.79 16.06
C ALA A 179 -9.99 14.06 16.90
N GLN A 180 -10.65 13.97 18.06
CA GLN A 180 -10.77 15.13 18.96
C GLN A 180 -9.40 15.57 19.48
N VAL A 181 -8.56 14.62 19.90
CA VAL A 181 -7.21 14.96 20.38
C VAL A 181 -6.37 15.56 19.26
N MET A 182 -6.40 14.98 18.06
CA MET A 182 -5.65 15.51 16.91
C MET A 182 -6.12 16.91 16.50
N ARG A 183 -7.44 17.16 16.51
CA ARG A 183 -8.00 18.51 16.27
C ARG A 183 -7.57 19.51 17.33
N ASN A 184 -7.56 19.12 18.60
CA ASN A 184 -7.09 19.97 19.70
C ASN A 184 -5.58 20.29 19.59
N MET A 185 -4.81 19.41 18.95
CA MET A 185 -3.40 19.64 18.62
C MET A 185 -3.20 20.50 17.35
N GLY A 186 -4.29 20.90 16.67
CA GLY A 186 -4.25 21.78 15.50
C GLY A 186 -4.26 21.06 14.16
N HIS A 187 -4.46 19.74 14.12
CA HIS A 187 -4.56 19.01 12.85
C HIS A 187 -5.94 19.19 12.21
N GLU A 188 -5.97 19.44 10.90
CA GLU A 188 -7.16 19.23 10.08
C GLU A 188 -7.33 17.72 9.89
N VAL A 189 -8.36 17.13 10.50
CA VAL A 189 -8.60 15.68 10.44
C VAL A 189 -9.70 15.36 9.45
N ASN A 190 -9.36 14.59 8.42
CA ASN A 190 -10.28 14.14 7.38
C ASN A 190 -10.49 12.62 7.48
N GLU A 191 -11.73 12.18 7.29
CA GLU A 191 -12.06 10.76 7.24
C GLU A 191 -11.75 10.21 5.85
N ARG A 192 -11.11 9.04 5.79
CA ARG A 192 -10.81 8.38 4.52
C ARG A 192 -10.79 6.87 4.70
N GLU A 193 -11.61 6.18 3.92
CA GLU A 193 -11.57 4.73 3.84
C GLU A 193 -10.37 4.23 3.02
N ASN A 194 -9.91 3.02 3.35
CA ASN A 194 -8.95 2.25 2.55
C ASN A 194 -7.70 3.05 2.18
N LEU A 195 -6.91 3.47 3.19
CA LEU A 195 -5.71 4.27 2.93
C LEU A 195 -4.66 3.52 2.09
N CYS A 196 -4.55 2.21 2.31
CA CYS A 196 -3.63 1.33 1.58
C CYS A 196 -4.04 -0.14 1.78
N VAL A 197 -3.57 -1.01 0.89
CA VAL A 197 -3.70 -2.46 1.04
C VAL A 197 -2.32 -3.03 1.34
N VAL A 198 -2.14 -3.57 2.55
CA VAL A 198 -0.87 -4.13 3.02
C VAL A 198 -0.92 -5.66 2.88
N GLN A 199 0.14 -6.25 2.32
CA GLN A 199 0.41 -7.69 2.48
C GLN A 199 1.63 -7.84 3.39
N LEU A 200 1.55 -8.75 4.35
CA LEU A 200 2.60 -8.93 5.35
C LEU A 200 2.73 -10.41 5.77
N ILE A 201 3.96 -10.91 5.77
CA ILE A 201 4.34 -12.18 6.41
C ILE A 201 5.13 -11.84 7.67
N ARG A 202 4.76 -12.46 8.79
CA ARG A 202 5.52 -12.44 10.05
C ARG A 202 5.91 -13.87 10.40
N ARG A 203 7.20 -14.13 10.65
CA ARG A 203 7.71 -15.44 11.06
C ARG A 203 8.01 -15.45 12.55
N ASP A 204 7.30 -16.24 13.34
CA ASP A 204 7.57 -16.31 14.78
C ASP A 204 8.97 -16.89 15.07
N GLU A 205 9.50 -16.56 16.25
CA GLU A 205 10.76 -17.10 16.73
C GLU A 205 10.60 -18.62 16.92
N ARG A 206 11.27 -19.38 16.07
CA ARG A 206 11.58 -20.79 16.29
C ARG A 206 13.08 -20.97 16.19
#